data_AF-A0A9C7PY92-F1
#
_entry.id   AF-A0A9C7PY92-F1
#
_cell.length_a   1.000
_cell.length_b   1.000
_cell.length_c   1.000
_cell.angle_alpha   90.00
_cell.angle_beta   90.00
_cell.angle_gamma   90.00
#
_symmetry.space_group_name_H-M   'P 1'
#
loop_
_entity.id
_entity.type
_entity.pdbx_description
1 polymer ?
#
loop_
_entity_poly.entity_id
_entity_poly.type
_entity_poly.pdbx_seq_one_letter_code
_entity_poly.pdbx_strand_id
1 'polypeptide(L)'
;MPFGFISFLPSKSPFGCFSVISTLKHLRFIVLQRTRLHKKSESYLRNFSVTSLKQRISMGASQDTASLKNFKIALCQILSSDDKSANIMKALKAIEEAAKRGAELVVLPECFNSPYDNAAFPIYAEEIPEPGAPISEKYKTCFALSEAARKNHIYLVGGSLPERAGSNLYNCSPVFSPEGELLAKHRKIHLFDVDVPGGIRFFESDTLSPGNRITVVKTELGNIGVAICYDIRFPELSLAMAREGACILCLPAAFNMTTGPAHWELLMRSRALDNQMYVAACGPARNESASYQAWGHSMLASPWGDIVVSTEFQEDLLIAEVKKELVEKTRVSIPLSKQRRYDLYELQYSLKSI
;
A
#
# COMPACT_ATOMS: atom_id res chain seq x y z
N MET A 1 71.24 38.92 15.60
CA MET A 1 71.44 39.54 16.93
C MET A 1 70.11 40.20 17.34
N PRO A 2 69.62 40.09 18.60
CA PRO A 2 70.19 39.21 19.63
C PRO A 2 69.22 38.66 20.73
N PHE A 3 69.83 37.81 21.58
CA PHE A 3 69.58 37.47 23.00
C PHE A 3 68.25 36.81 23.43
N GLY A 4 68.22 35.78 24.28
CA GLY A 4 69.30 35.16 25.06
C GLY A 4 68.83 33.92 25.84
N PHE A 5 69.79 33.02 26.07
CA PHE A 5 69.74 31.95 27.06
C PHE A 5 69.71 32.53 28.49
N ILE A 6 69.07 31.83 29.43
CA ILE A 6 69.59 31.56 30.78
C ILE A 6 68.98 30.24 31.27
N SER A 7 69.86 29.29 31.56
CA SER A 7 69.65 28.06 32.32
C SER A 7 69.90 28.32 33.80
N PHE A 8 69.16 27.69 34.73
CA PHE A 8 69.73 27.21 36.00
C PHE A 8 68.84 26.09 36.61
N LEU A 9 69.42 24.89 36.69
CA LEU A 9 69.10 23.78 37.62
C LEU A 9 69.58 24.18 39.05
N PRO A 10 69.12 23.56 40.18
CA PRO A 10 69.08 22.11 40.44
C PRO A 10 67.84 21.66 41.28
N SER A 11 67.50 20.39 41.55
CA SER A 11 68.28 19.32 42.18
C SER A 11 67.39 18.06 42.39
N LYS A 12 68.04 16.88 42.37
CA LYS A 12 67.79 15.64 43.15
C LYS A 12 66.40 14.95 43.13
N SER A 13 66.41 13.73 42.57
CA SER A 13 65.53 12.60 42.92
C SER A 13 65.89 12.04 44.33
N PRO A 14 65.04 11.22 45.01
CA PRO A 14 64.92 9.78 44.70
C PRO A 14 63.58 9.07 45.06
N PHE A 15 63.44 7.80 44.63
CA PHE A 15 62.42 6.77 44.96
C PHE A 15 61.00 6.97 44.38
N GLY A 16 60.26 5.95 43.90
CA GLY A 16 60.45 4.51 43.88
C GLY A 16 59.22 3.81 43.26
N CYS A 17 59.47 2.58 42.79
CA CYS A 17 58.59 1.57 42.22
C CYS A 17 57.09 1.54 42.65
N PHE A 18 56.15 1.80 41.74
CA PHE A 18 54.77 1.28 41.70
C PHE A 18 54.30 1.42 40.23
N SER A 19 53.66 0.49 39.53
CA SER A 19 53.24 -0.87 39.78
C SER A 19 52.55 -1.32 38.48
N VAL A 20 53.00 -2.44 37.92
CA VAL A 20 52.50 -3.11 36.70
C VAL A 20 51.04 -3.63 36.86
N ILE A 21 50.36 -3.27 37.95
CA ILE A 21 49.02 -3.75 38.31
C ILE A 21 47.89 -2.94 37.65
N SER A 22 48.16 -1.71 37.19
CA SER A 22 47.15 -0.86 36.51
C SER A 22 46.77 -1.41 35.12
N THR A 23 47.77 -1.86 34.35
CA THR A 23 47.59 -2.30 32.96
C THR A 23 46.88 -3.67 32.85
N LEU A 24 47.06 -4.55 33.83
CA LEU A 24 46.41 -5.88 33.86
C LEU A 24 44.92 -5.82 34.24
N LYS A 25 44.49 -4.82 35.03
CA LYS A 25 43.06 -4.63 35.36
C LYS A 25 42.26 -4.12 34.16
N HIS A 26 42.86 -3.28 33.31
CA HIS A 26 42.22 -2.79 32.09
C HIS A 26 42.05 -3.88 31.01
N LEU A 27 43.04 -4.76 30.83
CA LEU A 27 42.91 -5.89 29.91
C LEU A 27 41.86 -6.93 30.38
N ARG A 28 41.77 -7.21 31.68
CA ARG A 28 40.72 -8.11 32.21
C ARG A 28 39.30 -7.54 31.99
N PHE A 29 39.13 -6.22 32.09
CA PHE A 29 37.83 -5.59 31.86
C PHE A 29 37.40 -5.65 30.38
N ILE A 30 38.34 -5.44 29.45
CA ILE A 30 38.08 -5.53 28.00
C ILE A 30 37.80 -6.99 27.57
N VAL A 31 38.52 -7.97 28.12
CA VAL A 31 38.27 -9.40 27.84
C VAL A 31 36.93 -9.88 28.42
N LEU A 32 36.54 -9.39 29.61
CA LEU A 32 35.22 -9.68 30.21
C LEU A 32 34.05 -9.00 29.46
N GLN A 33 34.25 -7.80 28.91
CA GLN A 33 33.24 -7.17 28.06
C GLN A 33 33.12 -7.86 26.69
N ARG A 34 34.24 -8.28 26.07
CA ARG A 34 34.21 -9.07 24.83
C ARG A 34 33.53 -10.43 25.01
N THR A 35 33.76 -11.14 26.12
CA THR A 35 33.09 -12.42 26.41
C THR A 35 31.61 -12.25 26.78
N ARG A 36 31.20 -11.14 27.42
CA ARG A 36 29.77 -10.81 27.63
C ARG A 36 29.05 -10.43 26.32
N LEU A 37 29.71 -9.72 25.42
CA LEU A 37 29.18 -9.41 24.09
C LEU A 37 29.07 -10.67 23.22
N HIS A 38 30.07 -11.55 23.26
CA HIS A 38 30.03 -12.84 22.54
C HIS A 38 28.94 -13.79 23.07
N LYS A 39 28.73 -13.85 24.38
CA LYS A 39 27.63 -14.65 24.96
C LYS A 39 26.25 -14.05 24.71
N LYS A 40 26.13 -12.71 24.65
CA LYS A 40 24.89 -12.03 24.23
C LYS A 40 24.60 -12.22 22.74
N SER A 41 25.62 -12.22 21.88
CA SER A 41 25.45 -12.49 20.44
C SER A 41 25.13 -13.97 20.21
N GLU A 42 25.75 -14.90 20.94
CA GLU A 42 25.37 -16.32 20.89
C GLU A 42 23.97 -16.59 21.46
N SER A 43 23.51 -15.88 22.50
CA SER A 43 22.12 -16.00 22.97
C SER A 43 21.12 -15.36 22.02
N TYR A 44 21.49 -14.27 21.34
CA TYR A 44 20.69 -13.66 20.27
C TYR A 44 20.58 -14.59 19.04
N LEU A 45 21.69 -15.25 18.68
CA LEU A 45 21.74 -16.20 17.56
C LEU A 45 21.11 -17.55 17.90
N ARG A 46 21.13 -17.98 19.17
CA ARG A 46 20.45 -19.22 19.63
C ARG A 46 18.95 -19.05 19.86
N ASN A 47 18.47 -17.82 20.08
CA ASN A 47 17.03 -17.52 20.16
C ASN A 47 16.38 -17.29 18.79
N PHE A 48 17.16 -17.21 17.72
CA PHE A 48 16.65 -17.49 16.36
C PHE A 48 16.41 -18.99 16.25
N SER A 49 15.27 -19.42 16.77
CA SER A 49 14.80 -20.79 16.67
C SER A 49 14.92 -21.27 15.23
N VAL A 50 15.56 -22.41 15.01
CA VAL A 50 15.59 -23.12 13.71
C VAL A 50 14.17 -23.39 13.19
N THR A 51 13.17 -23.40 14.10
CA THR A 51 11.75 -23.44 13.76
C THR A 51 11.30 -22.17 13.02
N SER A 52 11.81 -20.99 13.37
CA SER A 52 11.50 -19.72 12.68
C SER A 52 12.09 -19.64 11.28
N LEU A 53 13.29 -20.22 11.06
CA LEU A 53 13.87 -20.33 9.73
C LEU A 53 13.12 -21.38 8.89
N LYS A 54 12.74 -22.52 9.47
CA LYS A 54 11.93 -23.52 8.74
C LYS A 54 10.52 -23.03 8.42
N GLN A 55 9.90 -22.21 9.28
CA GLN A 55 8.63 -21.54 8.98
C GLN A 55 8.78 -20.47 7.89
N ARG A 56 9.89 -19.71 7.88
CA ARG A 56 10.17 -18.72 6.82
C ARG A 56 10.60 -19.34 5.49
N ILE A 57 11.28 -20.48 5.51
CA ILE A 57 11.60 -21.28 4.30
C ILE A 57 10.33 -21.98 3.77
N SER A 58 9.37 -22.31 4.65
CA SER A 58 8.01 -22.74 4.28
C SER A 58 7.14 -21.61 3.74
N MET A 59 7.50 -20.33 3.95
CA MET A 59 6.93 -19.17 3.26
C MET A 59 7.63 -18.93 1.90
N GLY A 60 7.95 -20.00 1.17
CA GLY A 60 7.95 -19.90 -0.27
C GLY A 60 6.55 -19.45 -0.67
N ALA A 61 6.37 -18.13 -0.85
CA ALA A 61 5.10 -17.47 -1.12
C ALA A 61 4.23 -18.36 -1.99
N SER A 62 3.12 -18.86 -1.45
CA SER A 62 2.19 -19.64 -2.24
C SER A 62 1.53 -18.67 -3.22
N GLN A 63 2.14 -18.51 -4.39
CA GLN A 63 1.51 -17.96 -5.59
C GLN A 63 0.49 -18.96 -6.16
N ASP A 64 -0.22 -19.65 -5.26
CA ASP A 64 -1.20 -20.66 -5.57
C ASP A 64 -2.40 -19.97 -6.22
N THR A 65 -2.62 -20.28 -7.49
CA THR A 65 -3.76 -19.80 -8.27
C THR A 65 -4.99 -20.69 -8.06
N ALA A 66 -4.93 -21.69 -7.18
CA ALA A 66 -6.04 -22.60 -6.92
C ALA A 66 -7.36 -21.88 -6.62
N SER A 67 -7.32 -20.77 -5.89
CA SER A 67 -8.51 -19.98 -5.54
C SER A 67 -8.95 -18.93 -6.58
N LEU A 68 -8.12 -18.61 -7.58
CA LEU A 68 -8.48 -17.64 -8.62
C LEU A 68 -9.49 -18.26 -9.59
N LYS A 69 -10.56 -17.52 -9.91
CA LYS A 69 -11.57 -17.86 -10.92
C LYS A 69 -11.52 -16.87 -12.08
N ASN A 70 -12.16 -17.20 -13.21
CA ASN A 70 -12.46 -16.21 -14.23
C ASN A 70 -13.67 -15.41 -13.79
N PHE A 71 -13.60 -14.09 -13.88
CA PHE A 71 -14.69 -13.21 -13.48
C PHE A 71 -14.65 -11.91 -14.27
N LYS A 72 -15.75 -11.15 -14.26
CA LYS A 72 -15.77 -9.79 -14.80
C LYS A 72 -15.54 -8.75 -13.72
N ILE A 73 -14.68 -7.78 -14.03
CA ILE A 73 -14.42 -6.61 -13.20
C ILE A 73 -15.00 -5.36 -13.87
N ALA A 74 -15.50 -4.43 -13.05
CA ALA A 74 -15.89 -3.09 -13.47
C ALA A 74 -15.06 -2.00 -12.79
N LEU A 75 -14.65 -0.99 -13.56
CA LEU A 75 -14.04 0.24 -13.06
C LEU A 75 -14.99 1.41 -13.36
N CYS A 76 -15.55 1.99 -12.31
CA CYS A 76 -16.54 3.06 -12.42
C CYS A 76 -15.87 4.42 -12.42
N GLN A 77 -15.47 4.92 -13.59
CA GLN A 77 -14.90 6.26 -13.73
C GLN A 77 -16.01 7.30 -13.64
N ILE A 78 -16.33 7.73 -12.42
CA ILE A 78 -17.39 8.69 -12.14
C ILE A 78 -16.84 10.10 -11.93
N LEU A 79 -17.62 11.11 -12.32
CA LEU A 79 -17.31 12.52 -12.07
C LEU A 79 -17.83 12.90 -10.69
N SER A 80 -16.90 13.23 -9.78
CA SER A 80 -17.21 13.71 -8.44
C SER A 80 -17.35 15.23 -8.39
N SER A 81 -18.26 15.71 -7.56
CA SER A 81 -18.48 17.12 -7.22
C SER A 81 -18.31 17.36 -5.71
N ASP A 82 -18.67 18.56 -5.25
CA ASP A 82 -18.76 18.93 -3.84
C ASP A 82 -20.07 18.46 -3.16
N ASP A 83 -21.03 17.91 -3.90
CA ASP A 83 -22.24 17.30 -3.33
C ASP A 83 -22.01 15.80 -3.07
N LYS A 84 -21.73 15.49 -1.81
CA LYS A 84 -21.57 14.11 -1.32
C LYS A 84 -22.75 13.21 -1.67
N SER A 85 -23.98 13.68 -1.52
CA SER A 85 -25.17 12.85 -1.79
C SER A 85 -25.30 12.55 -3.28
N ALA A 86 -25.04 13.54 -4.13
CA ALA A 86 -24.99 13.36 -5.58
C ALA A 86 -23.90 12.36 -6.00
N ASN A 87 -22.71 12.46 -5.41
CA ASN A 87 -21.60 11.53 -5.64
C ASN A 87 -21.97 10.09 -5.27
N ILE A 88 -22.57 9.88 -4.09
CA ILE A 88 -23.03 8.56 -3.66
C ILE A 88 -24.09 8.02 -4.63
N MET A 89 -25.11 8.81 -4.98
CA MET A 89 -26.14 8.37 -5.93
C MET A 89 -25.57 7.98 -7.29
N LYS A 90 -24.56 8.71 -7.77
CA LYS A 90 -23.88 8.41 -9.03
C LYS A 90 -23.08 7.11 -8.93
N ALA A 91 -22.34 6.90 -7.85
CA ALA A 91 -21.63 5.65 -7.59
C ALA A 91 -22.59 4.45 -7.55
N LEU A 92 -23.74 4.59 -6.86
CA LEU A 92 -24.77 3.54 -6.79
C LEU A 92 -25.32 3.17 -8.16
N LYS A 93 -25.59 4.15 -9.03
CA LYS A 93 -26.04 3.91 -10.42
C LYS A 93 -24.97 3.17 -11.24
N ALA A 94 -23.71 3.58 -11.12
CA ALA A 94 -22.60 2.92 -11.81
C ALA A 94 -22.40 1.47 -11.34
N ILE A 95 -22.53 1.22 -10.03
CA ILE A 95 -22.49 -0.13 -9.44
C ILE A 95 -23.63 -1.00 -9.98
N GLU A 96 -24.86 -0.48 -10.00
CA GLU A 96 -26.01 -1.23 -10.50
C GLU A 96 -25.84 -1.57 -11.99
N GLU A 97 -25.34 -0.63 -12.80
CA GLU A 97 -25.07 -0.88 -14.22
C GLU A 97 -23.91 -1.88 -14.43
N ALA A 98 -22.85 -1.81 -13.61
CA ALA A 98 -21.77 -2.78 -13.62
C ALA A 98 -22.28 -4.20 -13.38
N ALA A 99 -23.12 -4.37 -12.35
CA ALA A 99 -23.72 -5.66 -12.00
C ALA A 99 -24.65 -6.18 -13.10
N LYS A 100 -25.47 -5.31 -13.73
CA LYS A 100 -26.29 -5.68 -14.90
C LYS A 100 -25.46 -6.18 -16.08
N ARG A 101 -24.24 -5.67 -16.24
CA ARG A 101 -23.27 -6.11 -17.27
C ARG A 101 -22.47 -7.36 -16.84
N GLY A 102 -22.79 -7.91 -15.67
CA GLY A 102 -22.27 -9.16 -15.13
C GLY A 102 -20.95 -9.02 -14.38
N ALA A 103 -20.59 -7.82 -13.91
CA ALA A 103 -19.42 -7.64 -13.06
C ALA A 103 -19.62 -8.31 -11.69
N GLU A 104 -18.61 -9.05 -11.24
CA GLU A 104 -18.57 -9.70 -9.92
C GLU A 104 -17.67 -8.95 -8.94
N LEU A 105 -16.74 -8.14 -9.47
CA LEU A 105 -15.90 -7.20 -8.72
C LEU A 105 -16.08 -5.80 -9.30
N VAL A 106 -16.37 -4.82 -8.44
CA VAL A 106 -16.50 -3.40 -8.83
C VAL A 106 -15.49 -2.56 -8.06
N VAL A 107 -14.86 -1.59 -8.73
CA VAL A 107 -13.91 -0.65 -8.13
C VAL A 107 -14.37 0.79 -8.40
N LEU A 108 -14.58 1.57 -7.34
CA LEU A 108 -14.82 3.01 -7.41
C LEU A 108 -13.49 3.80 -7.33
N PRO A 109 -13.48 5.10 -7.66
CA PRO A 109 -12.26 5.91 -7.65
C PRO A 109 -11.88 6.43 -6.25
N GLU A 110 -10.67 6.97 -6.13
CA GLU A 110 -10.19 7.65 -4.90
C GLU A 110 -11.06 8.87 -4.57
N CYS A 111 -11.36 9.06 -3.30
CA CYS A 111 -12.16 10.17 -2.76
C CYS A 111 -13.48 10.40 -3.52
N PHE A 112 -14.13 9.34 -4.00
CA PHE A 112 -15.28 9.48 -4.90
C PHE A 112 -16.44 10.29 -4.29
N ASN A 113 -16.56 10.32 -2.95
CA ASN A 113 -17.64 10.96 -2.22
C ASN A 113 -17.38 12.43 -1.84
N SER A 114 -16.21 12.99 -2.18
CA SER A 114 -15.82 14.36 -1.81
C SER A 114 -14.86 15.00 -2.82
N PRO A 115 -14.67 16.33 -2.80
CA PRO A 115 -13.53 16.95 -3.44
C PRO A 115 -12.20 16.38 -2.89
N TYR A 116 -11.19 16.26 -3.75
CA TYR A 116 -9.85 15.85 -3.35
C TYR A 116 -9.02 17.11 -3.00
N ASP A 117 -9.19 17.58 -1.78
CA ASP A 117 -8.61 18.83 -1.29
C ASP A 117 -8.42 18.78 0.24
N ASN A 118 -7.29 19.29 0.74
CA ASN A 118 -6.98 19.32 2.17
C ASN A 118 -8.05 20.04 3.01
N ALA A 119 -8.65 21.12 2.49
CA ALA A 119 -9.71 21.84 3.20
C ALA A 119 -11.03 21.03 3.24
N ALA A 120 -11.25 20.15 2.25
CA ALA A 120 -12.45 19.33 2.17
C ALA A 120 -12.37 18.10 3.09
N PHE A 121 -11.20 17.47 3.24
CA PHE A 121 -11.11 16.19 3.97
C PHE A 121 -11.76 16.23 5.37
N PRO A 122 -11.55 17.24 6.24
CA PRO A 122 -12.19 17.26 7.55
C PRO A 122 -13.71 17.44 7.49
N ILE A 123 -14.21 18.21 6.52
CA ILE A 123 -15.63 18.51 6.34
C ILE A 123 -16.38 17.28 5.84
N TYR A 124 -15.77 16.53 4.93
CA TYR A 124 -16.39 15.37 4.29
C TYR A 124 -16.07 14.05 5.00
N ALA A 125 -15.21 14.04 6.02
CA ALA A 125 -14.84 12.82 6.70
C ALA A 125 -16.00 12.14 7.43
N GLU A 126 -16.06 10.82 7.31
CA GLU A 126 -17.02 9.96 7.99
C GLU A 126 -16.29 8.93 8.87
N GLU A 127 -16.93 8.47 9.93
CA GLU A 127 -16.46 7.25 10.59
C GLU A 127 -16.71 6.06 9.66
N ILE A 128 -15.80 5.07 9.66
CA ILE A 128 -15.95 3.81 8.93
C ILE A 128 -15.98 2.69 9.97
N PRO A 129 -16.95 1.76 9.91
CA PRO A 129 -17.01 0.63 10.85
C PRO A 129 -15.74 -0.22 10.79
N GLU A 130 -15.46 -0.96 11.85
CA GLU A 130 -14.42 -1.99 11.78
C GLU A 130 -14.94 -3.20 10.97
N PRO A 131 -14.06 -3.94 10.27
CA PRO A 131 -14.45 -5.15 9.57
C PRO A 131 -15.23 -6.12 10.49
N GLY A 132 -16.30 -6.72 9.95
CA GLY A 132 -17.21 -7.60 10.70
C GLY A 132 -18.17 -6.89 11.68
N ALA A 133 -18.05 -5.58 11.89
CA ALA A 133 -19.03 -4.83 12.67
C ALA A 133 -20.32 -4.55 11.85
N PRO A 134 -21.50 -4.48 12.48
CA PRO A 134 -22.72 -4.09 11.81
C PRO A 134 -22.62 -2.69 11.20
N ILE A 135 -23.15 -2.55 9.98
CA ILE A 135 -23.20 -1.27 9.25
C ILE A 135 -24.61 -0.71 9.35
N SER A 136 -24.73 0.52 9.82
CA SER A 136 -26.01 1.24 9.94
C SER A 136 -25.93 2.59 9.23
N GLU A 137 -27.07 3.28 9.12
CA GLU A 137 -27.20 4.60 8.50
C GLU A 137 -26.27 5.68 9.08
N LYS A 138 -25.74 5.46 10.30
CA LYS A 138 -24.68 6.31 10.89
C LYS A 138 -23.48 6.44 9.94
N TYR A 139 -23.11 5.37 9.24
CA TYR A 139 -21.98 5.33 8.32
C TYR A 139 -22.46 5.64 6.90
N LYS A 140 -23.01 6.83 6.66
CA LYS A 140 -23.76 7.21 5.44
C LYS A 140 -23.21 6.61 4.14
N THR A 141 -21.94 6.83 3.83
CA THR A 141 -21.31 6.30 2.61
C THR A 141 -21.17 4.78 2.65
N CYS A 142 -20.61 4.22 3.73
CA CYS A 142 -20.42 2.77 3.87
C CYS A 142 -21.74 1.98 3.88
N PHE A 143 -22.80 2.54 4.47
CA PHE A 143 -24.13 1.93 4.49
C PHE A 143 -24.70 1.85 3.06
N ALA A 144 -24.62 2.93 2.29
CA ALA A 144 -25.05 2.93 0.90
C ALA A 144 -24.26 1.92 0.04
N LEU A 145 -22.94 1.85 0.22
CA LEU A 145 -22.08 0.91 -0.51
C LEU A 145 -22.33 -0.56 -0.10
N SER A 146 -22.52 -0.81 1.19
CA SER A 146 -22.87 -2.13 1.74
C SER A 146 -24.18 -2.64 1.13
N GLU A 147 -25.23 -1.80 1.14
CA GLU A 147 -26.52 -2.14 0.55
C GLU A 147 -26.42 -2.36 -0.96
N ALA A 148 -25.59 -1.58 -1.65
CA ALA A 148 -25.34 -1.75 -3.08
C ALA A 148 -24.64 -3.08 -3.39
N ALA A 149 -23.59 -3.43 -2.62
CA ALA A 149 -22.89 -4.70 -2.78
C ALA A 149 -23.83 -5.88 -2.54
N ARG A 150 -24.64 -5.82 -1.47
CA ARG A 150 -25.65 -6.83 -1.11
C ARG A 150 -26.74 -6.98 -2.17
N LYS A 151 -27.33 -5.88 -2.62
CA LYS A 151 -28.41 -5.87 -3.63
C LYS A 151 -27.95 -6.48 -4.96
N ASN A 152 -26.70 -6.25 -5.33
CA ASN A 152 -26.16 -6.65 -6.62
C ASN A 152 -25.33 -7.94 -6.58
N HIS A 153 -25.12 -8.52 -5.39
CA HIS A 153 -24.31 -9.73 -5.18
C HIS A 153 -22.89 -9.63 -5.75
N ILE A 154 -22.18 -8.54 -5.42
CA ILE A 154 -20.83 -8.26 -5.92
C ILE A 154 -19.82 -8.06 -4.78
N TYR A 155 -18.56 -8.33 -5.06
CA TYR A 155 -17.46 -7.73 -4.29
C TYR A 155 -17.29 -6.28 -4.71
N LEU A 156 -17.09 -5.38 -3.74
CA LEU A 156 -16.96 -3.95 -4.00
C LEU A 156 -15.73 -3.39 -3.30
N VAL A 157 -14.75 -2.93 -4.08
CA VAL A 157 -13.71 -2.01 -3.60
C VAL A 157 -14.31 -0.61 -3.69
N GLY A 158 -14.76 -0.09 -2.55
CA GLY A 158 -15.55 1.12 -2.41
C GLY A 158 -14.80 2.42 -2.65
N GLY A 159 -13.82 2.41 -3.57
CA GLY A 159 -13.01 3.56 -3.90
C GLY A 159 -12.23 4.01 -2.69
N SER A 160 -12.18 5.31 -2.42
CA SER A 160 -11.85 5.76 -1.07
C SER A 160 -12.68 6.97 -0.66
N LEU A 161 -12.66 7.26 0.64
CA LEU A 161 -13.25 8.43 1.25
C LEU A 161 -12.39 8.92 2.42
N PRO A 162 -12.51 10.20 2.81
CA PRO A 162 -11.91 10.66 4.06
C PRO A 162 -12.57 9.95 5.25
N GLU A 163 -11.77 9.23 6.04
CA GLU A 163 -12.19 8.57 7.27
C GLU A 163 -11.80 9.42 8.48
N ARG A 164 -12.71 9.56 9.44
CA ARG A 164 -12.42 10.09 10.77
C ARG A 164 -12.29 8.96 11.77
N ALA A 165 -11.15 8.89 12.45
CA ALA A 165 -10.94 7.95 13.57
C ALA A 165 -10.22 8.66 14.73
N GLY A 166 -11.00 9.03 15.74
CA GLY A 166 -10.55 9.90 16.82
C GLY A 166 -10.18 11.28 16.29
N SER A 167 -8.98 11.76 16.63
CA SER A 167 -8.42 13.03 16.13
C SER A 167 -7.84 12.94 14.72
N ASN A 168 -7.64 11.73 14.20
CA ASN A 168 -6.92 11.51 12.95
C ASN A 168 -7.88 11.37 11.77
N LEU A 169 -7.43 11.85 10.62
CA LEU A 169 -8.09 11.67 9.33
C LEU A 169 -7.27 10.74 8.46
N TYR A 170 -7.92 9.92 7.63
CA TYR A 170 -7.25 9.00 6.72
C TYR A 170 -7.92 9.03 5.34
N ASN A 171 -7.18 8.71 4.29
CA ASN A 171 -7.77 8.33 3.01
C ASN A 171 -8.00 6.81 3.04
N CYS A 172 -9.27 6.37 3.05
CA CYS A 172 -9.62 4.99 3.39
C CYS A 172 -10.51 4.33 2.33
N SER A 173 -10.13 3.13 1.90
CA SER A 173 -10.84 2.29 0.95
C SER A 173 -11.52 1.12 1.67
N PRO A 174 -12.85 1.13 1.84
CA PRO A 174 -13.60 -0.01 2.36
C PRO A 174 -13.82 -1.07 1.27
N VAL A 175 -13.78 -2.35 1.66
CA VAL A 175 -14.03 -3.49 0.77
C VAL A 175 -15.21 -4.29 1.29
N PHE A 176 -16.23 -4.51 0.44
CA PHE A 176 -17.46 -5.20 0.83
C PHE A 176 -17.61 -6.56 0.14
N SER A 177 -18.25 -7.50 0.84
CA SER A 177 -18.66 -8.80 0.30
C SER A 177 -19.98 -8.71 -0.49
N PRO A 178 -20.33 -9.75 -1.26
CA PRO A 178 -21.64 -9.89 -1.91
C PRO A 178 -22.84 -9.91 -0.96
N GLU A 179 -22.62 -10.11 0.34
CA GLU A 179 -23.61 -10.05 1.41
C GLU A 179 -23.72 -8.65 2.03
N GLY A 180 -22.87 -7.71 1.61
CA GLY A 180 -22.78 -6.35 2.15
C GLY A 180 -21.88 -6.21 3.38
N GLU A 181 -21.19 -7.27 3.79
CA GLU A 181 -20.29 -7.22 4.96
C GLU A 181 -19.02 -6.41 4.63
N LEU A 182 -18.54 -5.58 5.56
CA LEU A 182 -17.24 -4.95 5.44
C LEU A 182 -16.13 -5.97 5.70
N LEU A 183 -15.46 -6.42 4.65
CA LEU A 183 -14.38 -7.40 4.70
C LEU A 183 -13.06 -6.79 5.17
N ALA A 184 -12.77 -5.56 4.75
CA ALA A 184 -11.56 -4.85 5.12
C ALA A 184 -11.73 -3.34 4.93
N LYS A 185 -10.87 -2.57 5.58
CA LYS A 185 -10.62 -1.17 5.22
C LYS A 185 -9.12 -0.94 5.07
N HIS A 186 -8.73 -0.34 3.95
CA HIS A 186 -7.35 0.01 3.64
C HIS A 186 -7.16 1.52 3.78
N ARG A 187 -6.34 1.94 4.74
CA ARG A 187 -5.91 3.33 4.85
C ARG A 187 -4.65 3.51 4.01
N LYS A 188 -4.63 4.52 3.13
CA LYS A 188 -3.50 4.86 2.24
C LYS A 188 -2.21 4.93 3.05
N ILE A 189 -1.22 4.12 2.69
CA ILE A 189 0.00 3.98 3.48
C ILE A 189 0.96 5.12 3.16
N HIS A 190 1.09 5.45 1.87
CA HIS A 190 1.98 6.49 1.39
C HIS A 190 1.18 7.73 0.99
N LEU A 191 1.29 8.79 1.79
CA LEU A 191 0.61 10.06 1.55
C LEU A 191 1.26 10.80 0.37
N PHE A 192 0.43 11.48 -0.42
CA PHE A 192 0.85 12.25 -1.59
C PHE A 192 1.44 13.61 -1.18
N ASP A 193 2.72 13.58 -0.81
CA ASP A 193 3.51 14.75 -0.48
C ASP A 193 4.50 15.04 -1.61
N VAL A 194 4.13 15.95 -2.50
CA VAL A 194 4.90 16.30 -3.69
C VAL A 194 4.97 17.81 -3.91
N ASP A 195 6.13 18.23 -4.40
CA ASP A 195 6.39 19.59 -4.87
C ASP A 195 7.17 19.48 -6.18
N VAL A 196 6.44 19.49 -7.30
CA VAL A 196 7.01 19.44 -8.64
C VAL A 196 7.12 20.88 -9.15
N PRO A 197 8.34 21.45 -9.31
CA PRO A 197 8.50 22.82 -9.80
C PRO A 197 7.80 23.04 -11.13
N GLY A 198 6.92 24.04 -11.20
CA GLY A 198 6.11 24.33 -12.40
C GLY A 198 4.98 23.34 -12.68
N GLY A 199 4.74 22.37 -11.79
CA GLY A 199 3.66 21.40 -11.85
C GLY A 199 2.77 21.43 -10.61
N ILE A 200 2.50 20.25 -10.05
CA ILE A 200 1.66 20.11 -8.85
C ILE A 200 2.47 20.31 -7.57
N ARG A 201 1.88 21.03 -6.61
CA ARG A 201 2.32 21.08 -5.23
C ARG A 201 1.15 20.68 -4.32
N PHE A 202 1.28 19.56 -3.63
CA PHE A 202 0.24 19.00 -2.79
C PHE A 202 0.86 18.18 -1.66
N PHE A 203 0.42 18.39 -0.42
CA PHE A 203 0.87 17.65 0.76
C PHE A 203 -0.34 17.09 1.48
N GLU A 204 -0.69 15.83 1.22
CA GLU A 204 -1.78 15.14 1.94
C GLU A 204 -1.53 15.12 3.45
N SER A 205 -0.27 15.04 3.87
CA SER A 205 0.11 14.95 5.28
C SER A 205 -0.18 16.21 6.11
N ASP A 206 -0.49 17.34 5.46
CA ASP A 206 -0.98 18.54 6.15
C ASP A 206 -2.32 18.29 6.87
N THR A 207 -3.09 17.29 6.42
CA THR A 207 -4.43 17.00 6.95
C THR A 207 -4.66 15.52 7.27
N LEU A 208 -4.08 14.61 6.48
CA LEU A 208 -4.28 13.18 6.60
C LEU A 208 -3.12 12.49 7.33
N SER A 209 -3.44 11.38 7.98
CA SER A 209 -2.50 10.46 8.61
C SER A 209 -2.30 9.23 7.73
N PRO A 210 -1.09 8.63 7.72
CA PRO A 210 -0.83 7.42 6.95
C PRO A 210 -1.47 6.20 7.60
N GLY A 211 -1.90 5.26 6.76
CA GLY A 211 -2.26 3.91 7.16
C GLY A 211 -1.05 3.11 7.63
N ASN A 212 -1.32 1.97 8.27
CA ASN A 212 -0.29 1.18 8.93
C ASN A 212 -0.42 -0.34 8.69
N ARG A 213 -1.13 -0.74 7.63
CA ARG A 213 -1.45 -2.14 7.32
C ARG A 213 -1.53 -2.40 5.81
N ILE A 214 -0.80 -3.41 5.36
CA ILE A 214 -0.94 -4.00 4.02
C ILE A 214 -2.27 -4.75 3.95
N THR A 215 -3.10 -4.50 2.92
CA THR A 215 -4.45 -5.07 2.83
C THR A 215 -4.55 -6.04 1.65
N VAL A 216 -4.76 -7.32 1.98
CA VAL A 216 -5.07 -8.39 1.02
C VAL A 216 -6.32 -9.11 1.51
N VAL A 217 -7.39 -9.03 0.72
CA VAL A 217 -8.69 -9.63 1.05
C VAL A 217 -8.80 -10.97 0.34
N LYS A 218 -9.10 -12.02 1.10
CA LYS A 218 -9.39 -13.35 0.54
C LYS A 218 -10.84 -13.39 0.10
N THR A 219 -11.08 -13.76 -1.16
CA THR A 219 -12.41 -13.85 -1.74
C THR A 219 -12.56 -15.12 -2.55
N GLU A 220 -13.79 -15.44 -2.96
CA GLU A 220 -14.04 -16.56 -3.88
C GLU A 220 -13.54 -16.31 -5.31
N LEU A 221 -13.27 -15.05 -5.68
CA LEU A 221 -12.70 -14.67 -6.97
C LEU A 221 -11.18 -14.86 -7.00
N GLY A 222 -10.55 -14.87 -5.82
CA GLY A 222 -9.10 -14.84 -5.62
C GLY A 222 -8.69 -13.81 -4.56
N ASN A 223 -7.41 -13.75 -4.22
CA ASN A 223 -6.93 -12.75 -3.26
C ASN A 223 -6.79 -11.38 -3.95
N ILE A 224 -7.41 -10.36 -3.37
CA ILE A 224 -7.44 -8.98 -3.87
C ILE A 224 -6.53 -8.12 -2.99
N GLY A 225 -5.46 -7.58 -3.57
CA GLY A 225 -4.68 -6.51 -2.95
C GLY A 225 -5.40 -5.17 -3.11
N VAL A 226 -5.37 -4.33 -2.08
CA VAL A 226 -5.93 -2.96 -2.14
C VAL A 226 -4.87 -1.95 -1.74
N ALA A 227 -4.67 -0.96 -2.60
CA ALA A 227 -3.77 0.16 -2.42
C ALA A 227 -4.47 1.44 -2.90
N ILE A 228 -4.02 2.63 -2.49
CA ILE A 228 -4.62 3.89 -2.95
C ILE A 228 -3.57 4.78 -3.61
N CYS A 229 -3.81 5.13 -4.87
CA CYS A 229 -3.08 6.16 -5.61
C CYS A 229 -1.57 6.11 -5.47
N TYR A 230 -0.99 6.98 -4.64
CA TYR A 230 0.44 7.15 -4.46
C TYR A 230 1.15 5.88 -3.98
N ASP A 231 0.43 4.97 -3.32
CA ASP A 231 0.91 3.64 -2.94
C ASP A 231 1.51 2.86 -4.13
N ILE A 232 1.01 3.05 -5.35
CA ILE A 232 1.50 2.34 -6.54
C ILE A 232 2.96 2.68 -6.87
N ARG A 233 3.48 3.83 -6.41
CA ARG A 233 4.86 4.23 -6.65
C ARG A 233 5.87 3.38 -5.87
N PHE A 234 5.43 2.65 -4.85
CA PHE A 234 6.27 1.85 -3.96
C PHE A 234 6.17 0.36 -4.34
N PRO A 235 7.09 -0.16 -5.18
CA PRO A 235 7.00 -1.54 -5.68
C PRO A 235 7.00 -2.60 -4.58
N GLU A 236 7.59 -2.31 -3.42
CA GLU A 236 7.63 -3.17 -2.24
C GLU A 236 6.23 -3.54 -1.76
N LEU A 237 5.28 -2.60 -1.82
CA LEU A 237 3.91 -2.85 -1.37
C LEU A 237 3.20 -3.84 -2.29
N SER A 238 3.28 -3.64 -3.61
CA SER A 238 2.71 -4.57 -4.59
C SER A 238 3.36 -5.95 -4.52
N LEU A 239 4.68 -6.00 -4.31
CA LEU A 239 5.41 -7.25 -4.14
C LEU A 239 5.00 -7.99 -2.86
N ALA A 240 4.82 -7.26 -1.75
CA ALA A 240 4.31 -7.85 -0.51
C ALA A 240 2.91 -8.44 -0.72
N MET A 241 1.99 -7.70 -1.34
CA MET A 241 0.64 -8.20 -1.63
C MET A 241 0.67 -9.45 -2.53
N ALA A 242 1.49 -9.47 -3.57
CA ALA A 242 1.64 -10.62 -4.46
C ALA A 242 2.22 -11.85 -3.75
N ARG A 243 3.11 -11.65 -2.77
CA ARG A 243 3.63 -12.75 -1.93
C ARG A 243 2.60 -13.31 -0.97
N GLU A 244 1.62 -12.51 -0.57
CA GLU A 244 0.43 -12.94 0.17
C GLU A 244 -0.67 -13.52 -0.75
N GLY A 245 -0.30 -13.83 -2.00
CA GLY A 245 -1.14 -14.53 -2.95
C GLY A 245 -2.07 -13.62 -3.75
N ALA A 246 -1.96 -12.29 -3.64
CA ALA A 246 -2.76 -11.39 -4.46
C ALA A 246 -2.59 -11.71 -5.95
N CYS A 247 -3.71 -11.88 -6.63
CA CYS A 247 -3.79 -12.18 -8.06
C CYS A 247 -4.29 -10.97 -8.87
N ILE A 248 -4.85 -9.99 -8.17
CA ILE A 248 -5.22 -8.68 -8.66
C ILE A 248 -4.92 -7.64 -7.60
N LEU A 249 -4.44 -6.47 -8.02
CA LEU A 249 -4.32 -5.26 -7.22
C LEU A 249 -5.37 -4.25 -7.68
N CYS A 250 -6.32 -3.92 -6.82
CA CYS A 250 -7.28 -2.84 -7.04
C CYS A 250 -6.71 -1.53 -6.48
N LEU A 251 -6.70 -0.50 -7.34
CA LEU A 251 -6.11 0.80 -7.05
C LEU A 251 -7.11 1.92 -7.35
N PRO A 252 -7.96 2.33 -6.40
CA PRO A 252 -8.61 3.63 -6.44
C PRO A 252 -7.54 4.73 -6.46
N ALA A 253 -7.58 5.63 -7.45
CA ALA A 253 -6.52 6.64 -7.58
C ALA A 253 -6.94 7.90 -8.33
N ALA A 254 -6.46 9.06 -7.92
CA ALA A 254 -6.61 10.32 -8.65
C ALA A 254 -5.23 10.89 -9.00
N PHE A 255 -4.63 10.46 -10.12
CA PHE A 255 -3.43 11.13 -10.65
C PHE A 255 -3.81 12.48 -11.27
N ASN A 256 -2.92 13.47 -11.21
CA ASN A 256 -3.15 14.79 -11.82
C ASN A 256 -2.61 14.89 -13.26
N MET A 257 -2.87 16.03 -13.90
CA MET A 257 -2.44 16.34 -15.27
C MET A 257 -0.92 16.41 -15.50
N THR A 258 -0.10 16.53 -14.45
CA THR A 258 1.37 16.45 -14.58
C THR A 258 1.84 15.01 -14.54
N THR A 259 1.41 14.25 -13.52
CA THR A 259 1.91 12.90 -13.29
C THR A 259 1.16 11.81 -14.06
N GLY A 260 -0.08 12.08 -14.46
CA GLY A 260 -0.93 11.16 -15.22
C GLY A 260 -0.29 10.74 -16.54
N PRO A 261 -0.06 11.69 -17.48
CA PRO A 261 0.54 11.38 -18.78
C PRO A 261 1.91 10.70 -18.68
N ALA A 262 2.71 11.06 -17.68
CA ALA A 262 4.07 10.56 -17.54
C ALA A 262 4.17 9.19 -16.86
N HIS A 263 3.30 8.91 -15.88
CA HIS A 263 3.52 7.81 -14.94
C HIS A 263 2.35 6.83 -14.80
N TRP A 264 1.11 7.23 -15.11
CA TRP A 264 -0.08 6.41 -14.82
C TRP A 264 0.03 5.01 -15.45
N GLU A 265 0.10 4.96 -16.77
CA GLU A 265 0.16 3.71 -17.52
C GLU A 265 1.42 2.91 -17.17
N LEU A 266 2.57 3.58 -17.12
CA LEU A 266 3.86 2.96 -16.83
C LEU A 266 3.81 2.22 -15.47
N LEU A 267 3.31 2.88 -14.43
CA LEU A 267 3.25 2.29 -13.09
C LEU A 267 2.32 1.08 -13.05
N MET A 268 1.12 1.16 -13.64
CA MET A 268 0.16 0.04 -13.60
C MET A 268 0.72 -1.18 -14.33
N ARG A 269 1.29 -0.98 -15.52
CA ARG A 269 1.91 -2.05 -16.31
C ARG A 269 3.11 -2.66 -15.58
N SER A 270 3.95 -1.83 -14.98
CA SER A 270 5.14 -2.30 -14.24
C SER A 270 4.74 -3.14 -13.03
N ARG A 271 3.76 -2.70 -12.23
CA ARG A 271 3.30 -3.47 -11.05
C ARG A 271 2.59 -4.75 -11.43
N ALA A 272 1.89 -4.78 -12.56
CA ALA A 272 1.28 -5.98 -13.09
C ALA A 272 2.34 -7.00 -13.54
N LEU A 273 3.33 -6.54 -14.32
CA LEU A 273 4.42 -7.34 -14.87
C LEU A 273 5.34 -7.92 -13.79
N ASP A 274 5.89 -7.08 -12.90
CA ASP A 274 6.91 -7.48 -11.91
C ASP A 274 6.38 -8.46 -10.86
N ASN A 275 5.05 -8.49 -10.69
CA ASN A 275 4.35 -9.31 -9.71
C ASN A 275 3.50 -10.43 -10.35
N GLN A 276 3.38 -10.44 -11.68
CA GLN A 276 2.59 -11.40 -12.44
C GLN A 276 1.17 -11.54 -11.88
N MET A 277 0.49 -10.40 -11.79
CA MET A 277 -0.88 -10.22 -11.31
C MET A 277 -1.59 -9.16 -12.14
N TYR A 278 -2.93 -9.12 -12.13
CA TYR A 278 -3.64 -8.00 -12.75
C TYR A 278 -3.50 -6.73 -11.89
N VAL A 279 -3.57 -5.56 -12.52
CA VAL A 279 -3.70 -4.27 -11.82
C VAL A 279 -4.91 -3.53 -12.39
N ALA A 280 -5.88 -3.26 -11.52
CA ALA A 280 -7.12 -2.58 -11.83
C ALA A 280 -7.11 -1.18 -11.21
N ALA A 281 -6.82 -0.16 -12.01
CA ALA A 281 -6.70 1.22 -11.54
C ALA A 281 -7.95 2.02 -11.92
N CYS A 282 -8.66 2.56 -10.93
CA CYS A 282 -9.90 3.31 -11.12
C CYS A 282 -9.68 4.78 -10.78
N GLY A 283 -9.70 5.62 -11.81
CA GLY A 283 -9.61 7.07 -11.73
C GLY A 283 -10.98 7.75 -11.74
N PRO A 284 -11.16 8.89 -11.04
CA PRO A 284 -12.36 9.69 -11.24
C PRO A 284 -12.30 10.36 -12.62
N ALA A 285 -13.46 10.64 -13.20
CA ALA A 285 -13.53 11.43 -14.42
C ALA A 285 -12.99 12.84 -14.19
N ARG A 286 -12.41 13.44 -15.22
CA ARG A 286 -11.79 14.77 -15.11
C ARG A 286 -12.85 15.83 -14.91
N ASN A 287 -12.75 16.55 -13.79
CA ASN A 287 -13.48 17.78 -13.55
C ASN A 287 -12.57 18.98 -13.78
N GLU A 288 -12.78 19.72 -14.87
CA GLU A 288 -11.95 20.87 -15.24
C GLU A 288 -12.13 22.08 -14.30
N SER A 289 -13.24 22.14 -13.55
CA SER A 289 -13.49 23.21 -12.58
C SER A 289 -12.98 22.89 -11.17
N ALA A 290 -12.50 21.66 -10.92
CA ALA A 290 -11.96 21.27 -9.63
C ALA A 290 -10.53 21.83 -9.42
N SER A 291 -10.18 22.12 -8.15
CA SER A 291 -8.81 22.52 -7.77
C SER A 291 -7.79 21.42 -8.10
N TYR A 292 -8.20 20.16 -7.95
CA TYR A 292 -7.42 18.99 -8.33
C TYR A 292 -8.04 18.33 -9.57
N GLN A 293 -7.45 18.56 -10.74
CA GLN A 293 -7.90 17.95 -12.00
C GLN A 293 -7.33 16.55 -12.17
N ALA A 294 -8.21 15.55 -12.09
CA ALA A 294 -7.85 14.15 -12.28
C ALA A 294 -7.52 13.83 -13.74
N TRP A 295 -6.59 12.90 -13.91
CA TRP A 295 -6.17 12.38 -15.20
C TRP A 295 -7.29 11.60 -15.89
N GLY A 296 -7.99 10.74 -15.13
CA GLY A 296 -8.93 9.75 -15.65
C GLY A 296 -8.20 8.47 -16.06
N HIS A 297 -8.54 7.93 -17.23
CA HIS A 297 -7.89 6.77 -17.84
C HIS A 297 -7.87 5.52 -16.95
N SER A 298 -9.00 5.23 -16.30
CA SER A 298 -9.21 3.97 -15.60
C SER A 298 -8.86 2.79 -16.50
N MET A 299 -8.10 1.83 -16.00
CA MET A 299 -7.52 0.78 -16.82
C MET A 299 -7.34 -0.55 -16.09
N LEU A 300 -7.33 -1.63 -16.87
CA LEU A 300 -6.92 -2.96 -16.42
C LEU A 300 -5.63 -3.36 -17.14
N ALA A 301 -4.56 -3.58 -16.37
CA ALA A 301 -3.30 -4.14 -16.88
C ALA A 301 -3.21 -5.64 -16.58
N SER A 302 -2.69 -6.41 -17.54
CA SER A 302 -2.56 -7.86 -17.46
C SER A 302 -1.28 -8.29 -16.73
N PRO A 303 -1.18 -9.54 -16.24
CA PRO A 303 0.05 -10.09 -15.67
C PRO A 303 1.27 -10.05 -16.61
N TRP A 304 1.05 -9.89 -17.92
CA TRP A 304 2.09 -9.77 -18.95
C TRP A 304 2.52 -8.31 -19.19
N GLY A 305 1.91 -7.35 -18.50
CA GLY A 305 2.20 -5.92 -18.66
C GLY A 305 1.46 -5.25 -19.82
N ASP A 306 0.52 -5.95 -20.47
CA ASP A 306 -0.34 -5.38 -21.51
C ASP A 306 -1.50 -4.59 -20.90
N ILE A 307 -1.95 -3.55 -21.58
CA ILE A 307 -3.21 -2.88 -21.25
C ILE A 307 -4.33 -3.71 -21.85
N VAL A 308 -5.17 -4.31 -21.01
CA VAL A 308 -6.34 -5.08 -21.46
C VAL A 308 -7.39 -4.13 -22.02
N VAL A 309 -7.65 -3.04 -21.30
CA VAL A 309 -8.58 -1.97 -21.68
C VAL A 309 -8.29 -0.73 -20.83
N SER A 310 -8.59 0.45 -21.38
CA SER A 310 -8.52 1.75 -20.70
C SER A 310 -9.69 2.62 -21.14
N THR A 311 -10.15 3.50 -20.26
CA THR A 311 -11.03 4.63 -20.61
C THR A 311 -10.20 5.84 -21.06
N GLU A 312 -10.89 6.87 -21.52
CA GLU A 312 -10.37 8.23 -21.67
C GLU A 312 -10.56 9.02 -20.36
N PHE A 313 -10.77 10.33 -20.41
CA PHE A 313 -10.89 11.18 -19.22
C PHE A 313 -12.34 11.49 -18.78
N GLN A 314 -13.34 11.20 -19.61
CA GLN A 314 -14.76 11.46 -19.33
C GLN A 314 -15.38 10.39 -18.42
N GLU A 315 -16.62 10.61 -17.96
CA GLU A 315 -17.36 9.57 -17.25
C GLU A 315 -17.54 8.32 -18.11
N ASP A 316 -17.19 7.17 -17.55
CA ASP A 316 -17.28 5.89 -18.27
C ASP A 316 -17.35 4.71 -17.30
N LEU A 317 -17.84 3.58 -17.81
CA LEU A 317 -17.91 2.30 -17.11
C LEU A 317 -17.17 1.24 -17.92
N LEU A 318 -15.94 0.97 -17.51
CA LEU A 318 -15.10 -0.06 -18.10
C LEU A 318 -15.47 -1.42 -17.50
N ILE A 319 -15.74 -2.40 -18.37
CA ILE A 319 -15.97 -3.80 -18.01
C ILE A 319 -14.93 -4.66 -18.72
N ALA A 320 -14.27 -5.55 -17.98
CA ALA A 320 -13.27 -6.45 -18.52
C ALA A 320 -13.30 -7.81 -17.85
N GLU A 321 -12.70 -8.81 -18.49
CA GLU A 321 -12.58 -10.16 -17.95
C GLU A 321 -11.20 -10.35 -17.32
N VAL A 322 -11.18 -10.82 -16.08
CA VAL A 322 -9.98 -11.31 -15.40
C VAL A 322 -9.89 -12.81 -15.65
N LYS A 323 -8.82 -13.22 -16.33
CA LYS A 323 -8.59 -14.63 -16.72
C LYS A 323 -7.50 -15.27 -15.87
N LYS A 324 -7.86 -16.31 -15.14
CA LYS A 324 -6.98 -17.17 -14.35
C LYS A 324 -5.86 -17.74 -15.19
N GLU A 325 -6.19 -18.24 -16.38
CA GLU A 325 -5.27 -18.93 -17.26
C GLU A 325 -4.12 -18.01 -17.70
N LEU A 326 -4.38 -16.70 -17.80
CA LEU A 326 -3.33 -15.72 -18.15
C LEU A 326 -2.33 -15.54 -17.00
N VAL A 327 -2.80 -15.52 -15.74
CA VAL A 327 -1.91 -15.48 -14.56
C VAL A 327 -1.05 -16.74 -14.53
N GLU A 328 -1.68 -17.90 -14.67
CA GLU A 328 -1.00 -19.20 -14.63
C GLU A 328 0.03 -19.34 -15.74
N LYS A 329 -0.37 -19.06 -16.99
CA LYS A 329 0.53 -19.11 -18.16
C LYS A 329 1.72 -18.17 -17.98
N THR A 330 1.48 -16.96 -17.48
CA THR A 330 2.55 -15.97 -17.26
C THR A 330 3.56 -16.47 -16.22
N ARG A 331 3.09 -16.94 -15.07
CA ARG A 331 3.94 -17.47 -13.98
C ARG A 331 4.69 -18.74 -14.37
N VAL A 332 4.11 -19.60 -15.21
CA VAL A 332 4.80 -20.79 -15.73
C VAL A 332 5.86 -20.41 -16.76
N SER A 333 5.55 -19.48 -17.67
CA SER A 333 6.43 -19.09 -18.77
C SER A 333 7.66 -18.30 -18.28
N ILE A 334 7.47 -17.42 -17.30
CA ILE A 334 8.55 -16.64 -16.68
C ILE A 334 8.42 -16.81 -15.15
N PRO A 335 9.04 -17.83 -14.53
CA PRO A 335 8.80 -18.18 -13.13
C PRO A 335 9.59 -17.31 -12.14
N LEU A 336 9.26 -16.01 -12.07
CA LEU A 336 9.97 -15.02 -11.27
C LEU A 336 10.10 -15.44 -9.80
N SER A 337 9.05 -15.99 -9.20
CA SER A 337 9.03 -16.41 -7.79
C SER A 337 10.06 -17.50 -7.46
N LYS A 338 10.41 -18.36 -8.44
CA LYS A 338 11.42 -19.41 -8.29
C LYS A 338 12.85 -18.91 -8.51
N GLN A 339 13.00 -17.75 -9.12
CA GLN A 339 14.29 -17.18 -9.55
C GLN A 339 14.78 -16.04 -8.64
N ARG A 340 13.96 -15.59 -7.68
CA ARG A 340 14.37 -14.56 -6.71
C ARG A 340 15.54 -15.06 -5.84
N ARG A 341 16.58 -14.24 -5.71
CA ARG A 341 17.80 -14.54 -4.95
C ARG A 341 17.64 -14.15 -3.48
N TYR A 342 16.86 -14.96 -2.75
CA TYR A 342 16.63 -14.77 -1.30
C TYR A 342 17.89 -14.92 -0.44
N ASP A 343 18.95 -15.48 -1.01
CA ASP A 343 20.29 -15.51 -0.42
C ASP A 343 21.01 -14.15 -0.48
N LEU A 344 20.57 -13.24 -1.37
CA LEU A 344 21.16 -11.91 -1.54
C LEU A 344 20.27 -10.78 -1.01
N TYR A 345 18.94 -10.93 -1.13
CA TYR A 345 18.00 -9.91 -0.70
C TYR A 345 16.71 -10.52 -0.12
N GLU A 346 16.14 -9.83 0.86
CA GLU A 346 14.85 -10.19 1.45
C GLU A 346 13.98 -8.93 1.52
N LEU A 347 12.68 -9.08 1.21
CA LEU A 347 11.69 -8.05 1.50
C LEU A 347 11.01 -8.44 2.82
N GLN A 348 11.13 -7.59 3.83
CA GLN A 348 10.56 -7.81 5.16
C GLN A 348 9.32 -6.91 5.35
N TYR A 349 8.21 -7.52 5.75
CA TYR A 349 6.96 -6.81 6.07
C TYR A 349 6.16 -7.62 7.10
N SER A 350 5.20 -6.96 7.76
CA SER A 350 4.29 -7.60 8.71
C SER A 350 2.85 -7.43 8.27
N LEU A 351 2.10 -8.53 8.19
CA LEU A 351 0.65 -8.48 8.12
C LEU A 351 0.10 -8.25 9.53
N LYS A 352 -0.72 -7.22 9.68
CA LYS A 352 -1.60 -7.07 10.84
C LYS A 352 -2.93 -7.73 10.50
N SER A 353 -3.56 -8.37 11.47
CA SER A 353 -4.90 -8.94 11.29
C SER A 353 -5.87 -7.89 10.75
N ILE A 354 -6.75 -8.34 9.85
CA ILE A 354 -7.80 -7.50 9.27
C ILE A 354 -8.84 -7.17 10.33
#